data_AF-A0A2T3MYZ1-F1
#
_entry.id   AF-A0A2T3MYZ1-F1
#
_cell.length_a   1.000
_cell.length_b   1.000
_cell.length_c   1.000
_cell.angle_alpha   90.00
_cell.angle_beta   90.00
_cell.angle_gamma   90.00
#
_symmetry.space_group_name_H-M   'P 1'
#
loop_
_entity.id
_entity.type
_entity.pdbx_description
1 polymer ?
#
loop_
_entity_poly.entity_id
_entity_poly.type
_entity_poly.pdbx_seq_one_letter_code
_entity_poly.pdbx_strand_id
1 'polypeptide(L)'
;MKYLTLIVAVILSCGAVADELDMLASSEALNDDLMSQSRAGQYELNLDIMEANSDMDGEVSNNRAYNNTTGDNIISEGSFSGSSGVFSVVQNTGNNVLIQNATVVNLTLK
;
A
#
# COMPACT_ATOMS: atom_id res chain seq x y z
N MET A 1 -41.89 27.70 -60.16
CA MET A 1 -40.41 27.68 -60.00
C MET A 1 -39.94 27.98 -58.58
N LYS A 2 -40.40 29.06 -57.91
CA LYS A 2 -39.94 29.43 -56.54
C LYS A 2 -40.11 28.36 -55.44
N TYR A 3 -41.16 27.54 -55.50
CA TYR A 3 -41.38 26.49 -54.50
C TYR A 3 -40.58 25.21 -54.77
N LEU A 4 -40.17 24.99 -56.02
CA LEU A 4 -39.39 23.81 -56.41
C LEU A 4 -37.96 23.91 -55.87
N THR A 5 -37.37 25.10 -55.88
CA THR A 5 -36.05 25.36 -55.31
C THR A 5 -36.03 25.22 -53.80
N LEU A 6 -37.13 25.57 -53.11
CA LEU A 6 -37.25 25.42 -51.66
C LEU A 6 -37.35 23.94 -51.26
N ILE A 7 -38.14 23.15 -52.00
CA ILE A 7 -38.29 21.71 -51.76
C ILE A 7 -36.96 20.98 -51.97
N VAL A 8 -36.23 21.29 -53.03
CA VAL A 8 -34.92 20.67 -53.31
C VAL A 8 -33.89 21.03 -52.23
N ALA A 9 -33.88 22.29 -51.75
CA ALA A 9 -32.98 22.71 -50.67
C ALA A 9 -33.26 21.97 -49.36
N VAL A 10 -34.53 21.74 -49.01
CA VAL A 10 -34.93 20.99 -47.81
C VAL A 10 -34.56 19.50 -47.91
N ILE A 11 -34.69 18.90 -49.10
CA ILE A 11 -34.30 17.49 -49.34
C ILE A 11 -32.77 17.34 -49.25
N LEU A 12 -32.00 18.28 -49.81
CA LEU A 12 -30.54 18.25 -49.77
C LEU A 12 -30.00 18.44 -48.34
N SER A 13 -30.61 19.32 -47.54
CA SER A 13 -30.25 19.47 -46.13
C SER A 13 -30.64 18.25 -45.29
N CYS A 14 -31.70 17.53 -45.67
CA CYS A 14 -32.12 16.30 -44.99
C CYS A 14 -31.18 15.11 -45.29
N GLY A 15 -30.61 15.05 -46.51
CA GLY A 15 -29.64 14.02 -46.88
C GLY A 15 -28.30 14.17 -46.16
N ALA A 16 -27.84 15.41 -45.92
CA ALA A 16 -26.58 15.68 -45.21
C ALA A 16 -26.66 15.36 -43.71
N VAL A 17 -27.82 15.58 -43.08
CA VAL A 17 -28.01 15.22 -41.66
C VAL A 17 -28.21 13.72 -41.43
N ALA A 18 -28.51 12.95 -42.48
CA ALA A 18 -28.70 11.51 -42.36
C ALA A 18 -27.39 10.75 -42.08
N ASP A 19 -26.26 11.24 -42.60
CA ASP A 19 -24.94 10.64 -42.43
C ASP A 19 -24.35 10.93 -41.03
N GLU A 20 -24.61 12.12 -40.46
CA GLU A 20 -24.27 12.43 -39.06
C GLU A 20 -25.20 11.72 -38.05
N LEU A 21 -26.43 11.41 -38.44
CA LEU A 21 -27.34 10.60 -37.62
C LEU A 21 -26.90 9.12 -37.53
N ASP A 22 -26.15 8.62 -38.51
CA ASP A 22 -25.67 7.23 -38.52
C ASP A 22 -24.67 6.98 -37.38
N MET A 23 -23.87 7.97 -36.97
CA MET A 23 -22.94 7.83 -35.85
C MET A 23 -23.67 7.70 -34.48
N LEU A 24 -24.85 8.30 -34.34
CA LEU A 24 -25.70 8.16 -33.15
C LEU A 24 -26.59 6.92 -33.24
N ALA A 25 -27.09 6.58 -34.43
CA ALA A 25 -27.99 5.45 -34.68
C ALA A 25 -27.28 4.09 -34.71
N SER A 26 -25.99 4.07 -35.09
CA SER A 26 -25.12 2.89 -35.04
C SER A 26 -24.28 2.82 -33.76
N SER A 27 -24.57 3.67 -32.77
CA SER A 27 -23.96 3.55 -31.45
C SER A 27 -24.42 2.23 -30.82
N GLU A 28 -23.62 1.17 -30.98
CA GLU A 28 -23.81 -0.06 -30.24
C GLU A 28 -23.74 0.29 -28.76
N ALA A 29 -24.77 -0.07 -28.00
CA ALA A 29 -24.75 0.08 -26.56
C ALA A 29 -23.50 -0.64 -26.03
N LEU A 30 -22.55 0.13 -25.51
CA LEU A 30 -21.32 -0.41 -24.96
C LEU A 30 -21.68 -1.41 -23.86
N ASN A 31 -21.17 -2.64 -23.96
CA ASN A 31 -21.40 -3.65 -22.95
C ASN A 31 -20.88 -3.15 -21.59
N ASP A 32 -21.70 -3.26 -20.54
CA ASP A 32 -21.33 -2.91 -19.17
C ASP A 32 -20.06 -3.63 -18.72
N ASP A 33 -19.83 -4.87 -19.17
CA ASP A 33 -18.60 -5.63 -18.89
C ASP A 33 -17.37 -4.98 -19.52
N LEU A 34 -17.49 -4.50 -20.76
CA LEU A 34 -16.40 -3.82 -21.49
C LEU A 34 -16.10 -2.47 -20.85
N MET A 35 -17.12 -1.74 -20.41
CA MET A 35 -16.99 -0.47 -19.68
C MET A 35 -16.37 -0.68 -18.30
N SER A 36 -16.75 -1.74 -17.59
CA SER A 36 -16.17 -2.12 -16.30
C SER A 36 -14.70 -2.53 -16.43
N GLN A 37 -14.39 -3.38 -17.41
CA GLN A 37 -13.02 -3.82 -17.69
C GLN A 37 -12.11 -2.66 -18.11
N SER A 38 -12.60 -1.75 -18.97
CA SER A 38 -11.86 -0.55 -19.38
C SER A 38 -11.60 0.42 -18.23
N ARG A 39 -12.41 0.39 -17.17
CA ARG A 39 -12.24 1.19 -15.94
C ARG A 39 -11.50 0.43 -14.83
N ALA A 40 -10.84 -0.69 -15.17
CA ALA A 40 -10.16 -1.58 -14.23
C ALA A 40 -11.05 -2.16 -13.12
N GLY A 41 -12.39 -2.13 -13.27
CA GLY A 41 -13.35 -2.65 -12.30
C GLY A 41 -13.30 -4.17 -12.09
N GLN A 42 -12.55 -4.90 -12.91
CA GLN A 42 -12.29 -6.33 -12.76
C GLN A 42 -11.03 -6.66 -11.93
N TYR A 43 -10.18 -5.67 -11.65
CA TYR A 43 -8.93 -5.86 -10.92
C TYR A 43 -9.02 -5.22 -9.55
N GLU A 44 -9.25 -6.04 -8.52
CA GLU A 44 -9.08 -5.62 -7.14
C GLU A 44 -7.58 -5.64 -6.82
N LEU A 45 -6.94 -4.48 -6.90
CA LEU A 45 -5.54 -4.31 -6.49
C LEU A 45 -5.47 -4.23 -4.96
N ASN A 46 -5.45 -5.40 -4.31
CA ASN A 46 -5.14 -5.47 -2.89
C ASN A 46 -3.62 -5.41 -2.68
N LEU A 47 -3.10 -4.20 -2.44
CA LEU A 47 -1.68 -3.95 -2.27
C LEU A 47 -1.35 -3.69 -0.80
N ASP A 48 -0.98 -4.74 -0.08
CA ASP A 48 -0.49 -4.65 1.29
C ASP A 48 0.99 -4.27 1.29
N ILE A 49 1.28 -2.96 1.33
CA ILE A 49 2.66 -2.47 1.51
C ILE A 49 2.93 -2.38 3.01
N MET A 50 3.86 -3.18 3.50
CA MET A 50 4.29 -3.18 4.91
C MET A 50 5.77 -2.85 5.02
N GLU A 51 6.08 -1.74 5.68
CA GLU A 51 7.45 -1.32 5.97
C GLU A 51 7.68 -1.35 7.49
N ALA A 52 8.69 -2.10 7.90
CA ALA A 52 9.16 -2.17 9.28
C ALA A 52 10.61 -1.71 9.29
N ASN A 53 10.91 -0.63 10.00
CA ASN A 53 12.27 -0.18 10.20
C ASN A 53 12.57 0.03 11.68
N SER A 54 13.83 -0.12 12.05
CA SER A 54 14.35 0.29 13.35
C SER A 54 15.72 0.90 13.18
N ASP A 55 15.81 2.20 13.38
CA ASP A 55 17.08 2.93 13.46
C ASP A 55 17.50 3.03 14.93
N MET A 56 18.78 2.75 15.21
CA MET A 56 19.33 2.74 16.55
C MET A 56 20.70 3.42 16.56
N ASP A 57 20.72 4.68 16.97
CA ASP A 57 21.93 5.46 17.14
C ASP A 57 22.25 5.59 18.62
N GLY A 58 23.46 5.18 19.00
CA GLY A 58 23.88 5.31 20.38
C GLY A 58 25.38 5.45 20.51
N GLU A 59 25.77 6.29 21.46
CA GLU A 59 27.15 6.61 21.75
C GLU A 59 27.43 6.38 23.24
N VAL A 60 28.55 5.73 23.53
CA VAL A 60 29.09 5.57 24.89
C VAL A 60 30.46 6.22 24.92
N SER A 61 30.53 7.50 25.28
CA SER A 61 31.80 8.24 25.30
C SER A 61 32.10 8.83 26.68
N ASN A 62 33.40 9.09 26.91
CA ASN A 62 33.94 9.70 28.13
C ASN A 62 33.69 8.96 29.46
N ASN A 63 33.42 7.65 29.39
CA ASN A 63 33.11 6.88 30.59
C ASN A 63 34.37 6.46 31.36
N ARG A 64 34.29 6.52 32.69
CA ARG A 64 35.30 6.00 33.62
C ARG A 64 34.59 5.23 34.72
N ALA A 65 35.03 3.99 34.94
CA ALA A 65 34.53 3.13 36.01
C ALA A 65 35.73 2.73 36.89
N TYR A 66 35.66 3.00 38.19
CA TYR A 66 36.69 2.66 39.17
C TYR A 66 36.06 2.03 40.42
N ASN A 67 36.75 1.04 41.00
CA ASN A 67 36.30 0.29 42.19
C ASN A 67 34.93 -0.39 42.02
N ASN A 68 34.59 -0.81 40.80
CA ASN A 68 33.31 -1.45 40.54
C ASN A 68 33.36 -2.94 40.86
N THR A 69 32.35 -3.43 41.56
CA THR A 69 32.00 -4.85 41.63
C THR A 69 30.78 -5.05 40.74
N THR A 70 30.89 -5.91 39.73
CA THR A 70 29.80 -6.26 38.82
C THR A 70 29.14 -7.56 39.27
N GLY A 71 27.85 -7.72 38.99
CA GLY A 71 27.11 -8.94 39.36
C GLY A 71 27.17 -10.05 38.29
N ASP A 72 26.40 -11.11 38.53
CA ASP A 72 26.22 -12.20 37.58
C ASP A 72 24.91 -12.02 36.79
N ASN A 73 24.99 -12.20 35.47
CA ASN A 73 23.83 -12.25 34.59
C ASN A 73 23.23 -13.66 34.65
N ILE A 74 22.51 -13.98 35.74
CA ILE A 74 21.98 -15.33 35.94
C ILE A 74 20.54 -15.39 35.45
N ILE A 75 20.32 -16.26 34.47
CA ILE A 75 19.01 -16.81 34.08
C ILE A 75 19.05 -18.26 34.53
N SER A 76 18.30 -18.58 35.57
CA SER A 76 18.30 -19.90 36.21
C SER A 76 17.33 -20.87 35.54
N GLU A 77 17.37 -22.12 35.99
CA GLU A 77 16.47 -23.17 35.51
C GLU A 77 15.00 -22.75 35.63
N GLY A 78 14.23 -22.91 34.56
CA GLY A 78 12.83 -22.54 34.50
C GLY A 78 12.53 -21.07 34.16
N SER A 79 13.53 -20.20 34.00
CA SER A 79 13.32 -18.75 33.76
C SER A 79 12.43 -18.42 32.57
N PHE A 80 12.36 -19.32 31.57
CA PHE A 80 11.49 -19.18 30.41
C PHE A 80 10.62 -20.42 30.18
N SER A 81 10.44 -21.26 31.19
CA SER A 81 9.57 -22.44 31.05
C SER A 81 8.12 -21.98 30.82
N GLY A 82 7.52 -22.44 29.73
CA GLY A 82 6.19 -22.01 29.31
C GLY A 82 6.14 -20.63 28.63
N SER A 83 7.27 -20.02 28.28
CA SER A 83 7.26 -18.80 27.46
C SER A 83 6.72 -19.09 26.05
N SER A 84 5.93 -18.16 25.52
CA SER A 84 5.36 -18.22 24.17
C SER A 84 5.18 -16.81 23.64
N GLY A 85 5.14 -16.66 22.32
CA GLY A 85 5.17 -15.36 21.65
C GLY A 85 6.60 -14.82 21.51
N VAL A 86 6.72 -13.49 21.47
CA VAL A 86 8.01 -12.81 21.22
C VAL A 86 8.52 -12.23 22.53
N PHE A 87 9.74 -12.60 22.90
CA PHE A 87 10.43 -12.10 24.09
C PHE A 87 11.85 -11.67 23.74
N SER A 88 12.31 -10.60 24.38
CA SER A 88 13.69 -10.13 24.29
C SER A 88 14.24 -10.04 25.71
N VAL A 89 15.42 -10.63 25.92
CA VAL A 89 16.07 -10.65 27.22
C VAL A 89 17.49 -10.14 27.02
N VAL A 90 17.81 -9.08 27.75
CA VAL A 90 19.16 -8.52 27.75
C VAL A 90 19.62 -8.39 29.20
N GLN A 91 20.75 -9.02 29.49
CA GLN A 91 21.40 -8.92 30.79
C GLN A 91 22.77 -8.30 30.62
N ASN A 92 23.04 -7.26 31.41
CA ASN A 92 24.36 -6.67 31.48
C ASN A 92 24.69 -6.27 32.91
N THR A 93 25.72 -6.87 33.47
CA THR A 93 26.19 -6.60 34.83
C THR A 93 27.36 -5.62 34.87
N GLY A 94 27.80 -5.15 33.71
CA GLY A 94 28.94 -4.26 33.55
C GLY A 94 28.60 -2.79 33.75
N ASN A 95 29.64 -1.97 33.67
CA ASN A 95 29.51 -0.51 33.61
C ASN A 95 29.76 -0.05 32.18
N ASN A 96 29.33 1.17 31.86
CA ASN A 96 29.58 1.79 30.55
C ASN A 96 28.95 0.98 29.40
N VAL A 97 27.75 0.46 29.63
CA VAL A 97 27.07 -0.36 28.63
C VAL A 97 25.91 0.41 28.03
N LEU A 98 25.93 0.49 26.71
CA LEU A 98 24.78 0.80 25.89
C LEU A 98 24.23 -0.50 25.31
N ILE A 99 22.95 -0.72 25.55
CA ILE A 99 22.16 -1.77 24.93
C ILE A 99 21.18 -1.10 23.99
N GLN A 100 21.24 -1.46 22.72
CA GLN A 100 20.23 -1.10 21.73
C GLN A 100 19.60 -2.39 21.23
N ASN A 101 18.33 -2.60 21.56
CA ASN A 101 17.56 -3.74 21.11
C ASN A 101 16.25 -3.25 20.53
N ALA A 102 15.92 -3.73 19.34
CA ALA A 102 14.66 -3.48 18.69
C ALA A 102 14.07 -4.79 18.20
N THR A 103 12.76 -4.94 18.41
CA THR A 103 11.97 -6.04 17.87
C THR A 103 10.90 -5.40 17.01
N VAL A 104 11.03 -5.52 15.68
CA VAL A 104 10.05 -4.99 14.74
C VAL A 104 9.23 -6.15 14.18
N VAL A 105 7.92 -6.09 14.37
CA VAL A 105 6.98 -7.13 13.91
C VAL A 105 5.96 -6.49 12.98
N ASN A 106 5.96 -6.93 11.73
CA ASN A 106 4.88 -6.67 10.79
C ASN A 106 4.00 -7.91 10.71
N LEU A 107 2.69 -7.72 10.85
CA LEU A 107 1.72 -8.80 10.84
C LEU A 107 0.59 -8.48 9.86
N THR A 108 0.43 -9.34 8.85
CA THR A 108 -0.76 -9.38 7.98
C THR A 108 -1.62 -10.57 8.41
N LEU A 109 -2.87 -10.32 8.81
CA LEU A 109 -3.83 -11.37 9.10
C LEU A 109 -4.81 -11.49 7.92
N LYS A 110 -5.14 -12.72 7.53
CA LYS A 110 -6.13 -13.04 6.50
C LYS A 110 -7.50 -13.32 7.12
#